data_AF-A0A9X8ZZE0-F1
#
_entry.id   AF-A0A9X8ZZE0-F1
#
_cell.length_a   1.000
_cell.length_b   1.000
_cell.length_c   1.000
_cell.angle_alpha   90.00
_cell.angle_beta   90.00
_cell.angle_gamma   90.00
#
_symmetry.space_group_name_H-M   'P 1'
#
loop_
_entity.id
_entity.type
_entity.pdbx_description
1 polymer ?
#
loop_
_entity_poly.entity_id
_entity_poly.type
_entity_poly.pdbx_seq_one_letter_code
_entity_poly.pdbx_strand_id
1 'polypeptide(L)'
;SSFVLDFQEIENTQLSLVGGKGLNLGELSSVQGIQVPEGFCVTTVGYEKAIEQNEELQTLLQQLIKLKKEERAQVGEISKKIRE
;
A
#
# COMPACT_ATOMS: atom_id res chain seq x y z
N SER A 1 -0.40 -2.64 -16.58
CA SER A 1 0.15 -1.94 -15.41
C SER A 1 1.22 -2.81 -14.77
N SER A 2 2.33 -2.23 -14.32
CA SER A 2 3.40 -2.96 -13.64
C SER A 2 3.09 -3.17 -12.16
N PHE A 3 3.49 -4.30 -11.59
CA PHE A 3 3.38 -4.58 -10.15
C PHE A 3 4.45 -3.87 -9.31
N VAL A 4 5.54 -3.44 -9.95
CA VAL A 4 6.62 -2.68 -9.34
C VAL A 4 6.98 -1.49 -10.22
N LEU A 5 7.45 -0.41 -9.61
CA LEU A 5 8.02 0.76 -10.29
C LEU A 5 9.32 1.15 -9.60
N ASP A 6 10.41 1.22 -10.34
CA ASP A 6 11.67 1.72 -9.82
C ASP A 6 11.54 3.23 -9.52
N PHE A 7 12.25 3.74 -8.52
CA PHE A 7 12.11 5.16 -8.15
C PHE A 7 12.39 6.12 -9.32
N GLN A 8 13.30 5.76 -10.24
CA GLN A 8 13.61 6.56 -11.41
C GLN A 8 12.48 6.59 -12.47
N GLU A 9 11.52 5.67 -12.40
CA GLU A 9 10.39 5.55 -13.34
C GLU A 9 9.12 6.25 -12.82
N ILE A 10 9.13 6.70 -11.57
CA ILE A 10 7.94 7.27 -10.92
C ILE A 10 7.70 8.70 -11.44
N GLU A 11 6.51 8.94 -11.98
CA GLU A 11 6.03 10.26 -12.39
C GLU A 11 5.10 10.88 -11.33
N ASN A 12 5.07 12.21 -11.25
CA ASN A 12 4.26 12.97 -10.27
C ASN A 12 2.74 12.72 -10.37
N THR A 13 2.27 12.11 -11.47
CA THR A 13 0.86 11.75 -11.69
C THR A 13 0.47 10.44 -11.01
N GLN A 14 1.42 9.67 -10.48
CA GLN A 14 1.22 8.29 -10.05
C GLN A 14 0.96 8.13 -8.54
N LEU A 15 0.49 9.18 -7.84
CA LEU A 15 0.21 9.16 -6.40
C LEU A 15 -0.64 7.96 -5.96
N SER A 16 -1.72 7.65 -6.69
CA SER A 16 -2.62 6.53 -6.36
C SER A 16 -1.98 5.15 -6.59
N LEU A 17 -0.89 5.09 -7.36
CA LEU A 17 -0.21 3.85 -7.71
C LEU A 17 0.90 3.50 -6.72
N VAL A 18 1.66 4.50 -6.24
CA VAL A 18 2.84 4.31 -5.38
C VAL A 18 2.70 4.91 -3.97
N GLY A 19 1.63 5.67 -3.71
CA GLY A 19 1.41 6.40 -2.47
C GLY A 19 2.36 7.60 -2.29
N GLY A 20 2.10 8.42 -1.27
CA GLY A 20 2.85 9.67 -1.06
C GLY A 20 4.34 9.48 -0.74
N LYS A 21 4.72 8.36 -0.10
CA LYS A 21 6.14 8.06 0.18
C LYS A 21 6.89 7.67 -1.10
N GLY A 22 6.31 6.79 -1.91
CA GLY A 22 6.89 6.38 -3.18
C GLY A 22 7.04 7.54 -4.15
N LEU A 23 6.02 8.41 -4.23
CA LEU A 23 6.05 9.62 -5.05
C LEU A 23 7.22 10.54 -4.65
N ASN A 24 7.37 10.84 -3.36
CA ASN A 24 8.45 11.67 -2.86
C ASN A 24 9.84 11.07 -3.13
N LEU A 25 9.98 9.73 -3.04
CA LEU A 25 11.24 9.07 -3.37
C LEU A 25 11.56 9.14 -4.87
N GLY A 26 10.54 9.03 -5.73
CA GLY A 26 10.69 9.24 -7.17
C GLY A 26 11.12 10.67 -7.51
N GLU A 27 10.44 11.67 -6.92
CA GLU A 27 10.82 13.07 -7.09
C GLU A 27 12.27 13.33 -6.66
N LEU A 28 12.66 12.89 -5.45
CA LEU A 28 14.02 13.05 -4.94
C LEU A 28 15.06 12.34 -5.82
N SER A 29 14.72 11.19 -6.41
CA SER A 29 15.62 10.44 -7.30
C SER A 29 15.92 11.19 -8.60
N SER A 30 15.05 12.11 -9.01
CA SER A 30 15.26 12.96 -10.19
C SER A 30 16.09 14.23 -9.92
N VAL A 31 16.29 14.60 -8.64
CA VAL A 31 16.98 15.84 -8.26
C VAL A 31 18.50 15.68 -8.35
N GLN A 32 19.12 16.49 -9.20
CA GLN A 32 20.57 16.51 -9.33
C GLN A 32 21.25 16.85 -7.99
N GLY A 33 22.20 16.01 -7.59
CA GLY A 33 22.97 16.19 -6.35
C GLY A 33 22.35 15.53 -5.10
N ILE A 34 21.14 14.97 -5.20
CA ILE A 34 20.56 14.12 -4.15
C ILE A 34 20.87 12.66 -4.48
N GLN A 35 21.32 11.90 -3.48
CA GLN A 35 21.61 10.47 -3.60
C GLN A 35 20.51 9.68 -2.91
N VAL A 36 19.58 9.15 -3.69
CA VAL A 36 18.55 8.21 -3.22
C VAL A 36 19.08 6.79 -3.44
N PRO A 37 19.06 5.90 -2.43
CA PRO A 37 19.40 4.49 -2.63
C PRO A 37 18.50 3.84 -3.68
N GLU A 38 19.06 2.89 -4.44
CA GLU A 38 18.28 2.10 -5.39
C GLU A 38 17.12 1.40 -4.68
N GLY A 39 15.97 1.38 -5.35
CA GLY A 39 14.75 0.79 -4.81
C GLY A 39 13.56 0.99 -5.73
N PHE A 40 12.48 0.31 -5.37
CA PHE A 40 11.23 0.30 -6.11
C PHE A 40 10.03 0.33 -5.16
N CYS A 41 8.89 0.73 -5.70
CA CYS A 41 7.60 0.63 -5.03
C CYS A 41 6.83 -0.58 -5.56
N VAL A 42 6.34 -1.44 -4.67
CA VAL A 42 5.23 -2.35 -5.01
C VAL A 42 3.98 -1.50 -5.18
N THR A 43 3.35 -1.60 -6.34
CA THR A 43 2.21 -0.73 -6.70
C THR A 43 0.92 -1.19 -6.03
N THR A 44 -0.06 -0.30 -5.93
CA THR A 44 -1.42 -0.65 -5.46
C THR A 44 -2.06 -1.74 -6.33
N VAL A 45 -1.76 -1.79 -7.63
CA VAL A 45 -2.16 -2.89 -8.52
C VAL A 45 -1.53 -4.23 -8.09
N GLY A 46 -0.25 -4.21 -7.70
CA GLY A 46 0.43 -5.39 -7.15
C GLY A 46 -0.23 -5.88 -5.85
N TYR A 47 -0.55 -4.95 -4.95
CA TYR A 47 -1.28 -5.25 -3.72
C TYR A 47 -2.67 -5.84 -3.99
N GLU A 48 -3.48 -5.18 -4.83
CA GLU A 48 -4.81 -5.64 -5.22
C GLU A 48 -4.76 -7.06 -5.78
N LYS A 49 -3.82 -7.33 -6.69
CA LYS A 49 -3.64 -8.66 -7.28
C LYS A 49 -3.29 -9.73 -6.24
N ALA A 50 -2.49 -9.38 -5.22
CA ALA A 50 -2.10 -10.31 -4.18
C ALA A 50 -3.27 -10.68 -3.24
N ILE A 51 -4.22 -9.76 -3.03
CA ILE A 51 -5.33 -9.97 -2.09
C ILE A 51 -6.67 -10.30 -2.76
N GLU A 52 -6.79 -10.20 -4.08
CA GLU A 52 -8.08 -10.31 -4.80
C GLU A 52 -8.79 -11.66 -4.56
N GLN A 53 -8.04 -12.75 -4.39
CA GLN A 53 -8.58 -14.10 -4.20
C GLN A 53 -8.68 -14.53 -2.73
N ASN A 54 -8.38 -13.65 -1.77
CA ASN A 54 -8.42 -13.97 -0.36
C ASN A 54 -9.83 -13.72 0.23
N GLU A 55 -10.72 -14.71 0.11
CA GLU A 55 -12.10 -14.64 0.61
C GLU A 55 -12.18 -14.44 2.14
N GLU A 56 -11.23 -14.99 2.89
CA GLU A 56 -11.15 -14.82 4.34
C GLU A 56 -10.86 -13.37 4.71
N LEU A 57 -9.88 -12.74 4.06
CA LEU A 57 -9.57 -11.33 4.24
C LEU A 57 -10.79 -10.47 3.91
N GLN A 58 -11.50 -10.74 2.81
CA GLN A 58 -12.72 -10.00 2.47
C GLN A 58 -13.77 -10.14 3.57
N THR A 59 -13.96 -11.35 4.11
CA THR A 59 -14.89 -11.60 5.20
C THR A 59 -14.52 -10.83 6.47
N LEU A 60 -13.24 -10.83 6.85
CA LEU A 60 -12.74 -10.09 8.02
C LEU A 60 -12.89 -8.57 7.84
N LEU A 61 -12.64 -8.04 6.64
CA LEU A 61 -12.88 -6.62 6.33
C LEU A 61 -14.36 -6.26 6.43
N GLN A 62 -15.26 -7.11 5.94
CA GLN A 62 -16.72 -6.90 6.09
C GLN A 62 -17.19 -6.94 7.54
N GLN A 63 -16.53 -7.72 8.40
CA GLN A 63 -16.79 -7.67 9.84
C GLN A 63 -16.26 -6.38 10.46
N LEU A 64 -15.05 -5.94 10.09
CA LEU A 64 -14.44 -4.72 10.59
C LEU A 64 -15.25 -3.47 10.25
N ILE A 65 -15.84 -3.39 9.06
CA ILE A 65 -16.70 -2.27 8.61
C ILE A 65 -17.91 -2.05 9.53
N LYS A 66 -18.40 -3.11 10.19
CA LYS A 66 -19.59 -3.05 11.06
C LYS A 66 -19.26 -2.52 12.46
N LEU A 67 -17.99 -2.46 12.84
CA LEU A 67 -17.55 -2.01 14.15
C LEU A 67 -17.41 -0.49 14.22
N LYS A 68 -17.70 0.07 15.39
CA LYS A 68 -17.45 1.48 15.70
C LYS A 68 -16.05 1.66 16.28
N LYS A 69 -15.53 2.88 16.19
CA LYS A 69 -14.18 3.23 16.71
C LYS A 69 -14.03 3.01 18.23
N GLU A 70 -15.14 3.01 18.97
CA GLU A 70 -15.17 2.76 20.42
C GLU A 70 -15.01 1.28 20.77
N GLU A 71 -15.33 0.37 19.84
CA GLU A 71 -15.27 -1.10 19.97
C GLU A 71 -13.84 -1.63 19.84
N ARG A 72 -12.89 -0.99 20.53
CA ARG A 72 -11.44 -1.19 20.35
C ARG A 72 -10.98 -2.63 20.57
N ALA A 73 -11.59 -3.36 21.50
CA ALA A 73 -11.25 -4.76 21.76
C ALA A 73 -11.55 -5.63 20.54
N GLN A 74 -12.78 -5.54 20.00
CA GLN A 74 -13.19 -6.30 18.81
C GLN A 74 -12.41 -5.85 17.55
N VAL A 75 -12.16 -4.54 17.39
CA VAL A 75 -11.28 -4.03 16.33
C VAL A 75 -9.90 -4.66 16.44
N GLY A 76 -9.34 -4.75 17.64
CA GLY A 76 -8.04 -5.39 17.90
C GLY A 76 -8.02 -6.87 17.53
N GLU A 77 -9.06 -7.62 17.89
CA GLU A 77 -9.19 -9.05 17.58
C GLU A 77 -9.28 -9.31 16.07
N ILE A 78 -10.15 -8.59 15.35
CA ILE A 78 -10.28 -8.74 13.89
C ILE A 78 -8.98 -8.30 13.20
N SER A 79 -8.39 -7.18 13.63
CA SER A 79 -7.13 -6.70 13.06
C SER A 79 -5.98 -7.68 13.27
N LYS A 80 -6.00 -8.47 14.36
CA LYS A 80 -5.03 -9.54 14.59
C LYS A 80 -5.21 -10.66 13.57
N LYS A 81 -6.44 -11.13 13.37
CA LYS A 81 -6.76 -12.17 12.37
C LYS A 81 -6.38 -11.76 10.94
N ILE A 82 -6.54 -10.47 10.59
CA ILE A 82 -6.14 -9.95 9.28
C ILE A 82 -4.61 -10.03 9.04
N ARG A 83 -3.79 -10.02 10.11
CA ARG A 83 -2.32 -10.03 10.01
C ARG A 83 -1.69 -11.43 10.07
N GLU A 84 -2.45 -12.45 10.47
CA GLU A 84 -2.00 -13.85 10.52
C GLU A 84 -2.16 -14.51 9.14
#